data_AF-A0A816BRV5-F1
#
_entry.id   AF-A0A816BRV5-F1
#
_cell.length_a   1.000
_cell.length_b   1.000
_cell.length_c   1.000
_cell.angle_alpha   90.00
_cell.angle_beta   90.00
_cell.angle_gamma   90.00
#
_symmetry.space_group_name_H-M   'P 1'
#
loop_
_entity.id
_entity.type
_entity.pdbx_description
1 polymer ?
#
loop_
_entity_poly.entity_id
_entity_poly.type
_entity_poly.pdbx_seq_one_letter_code
_entity_poly.pdbx_strand_id
1 'polypeptide(L)'
;MSLGSLYDTLKQKTLQLQWSDRCLIATQMIKGINYLHTRHKPILHRDIKSLNILMKRNGEDFLVKVADFGLAVVRRETSRQSSYTHSVGTLLWKAPELLKMGKHTEASDVYALGIVFWELGAGCEPYEESDESTISEFVRRGDRLDIPASFPHSFAELISRAWGHEPRTRPNCQQLLSLIEDISRDFTRSNETQPPTVIPTIPANARWGQNGLTVAGGHELGCGTNQLNYPNGLCVDDDQAVIVGDYNNHRIIQWNLGDTNGQVVAGGNGDGNWLDQLKYPTDVLIDKETNSLIICDYENRRVVRWSRQSSITQGELLVDNILCFGLAMDDQKYLYVSDEEKHAVRRYQFGDKNGIIVAGGNGEGDGLNQLNLPTYLFVDRQQSVYVSDWYNHRVMKWVKGAQVGIVVAGGQCSGYAQTQLSYPRGLFVDTLGTLYVAQWGNDRVIRWPQGALQGTVVLDGNGEGAEANQSNSPLVYGAYNGVYDFILNSEQKKMTHHFEKKGGTSGSLEYFTSSLNSEF
;
A
#
# COMPACT_ATOMS: atom_id res chain seq x y z
N MET A 1 26.24 -21.42 18.65
CA MET A 1 25.61 -20.38 17.81
C MET A 1 25.75 -19.08 18.59
N SER A 2 26.65 -18.19 18.20
CA SER A 2 27.16 -17.10 19.07
C SER A 2 26.17 -15.97 19.34
N LEU A 3 25.10 -15.84 18.55
CA LEU A 3 24.03 -14.85 18.76
C LEU A 3 22.87 -15.40 19.60
N GLY A 4 22.95 -16.66 20.07
CA GLY A 4 21.86 -17.28 20.82
C GLY A 4 20.68 -17.67 19.92
N SER A 5 19.46 -17.51 20.43
CA SER A 5 18.22 -17.78 19.69
C SER A 5 17.77 -16.56 18.87
N LEU A 6 16.93 -16.81 17.86
CA LEU A 6 16.26 -15.75 17.09
C LEU A 6 15.39 -14.91 18.02
N TYR A 7 14.70 -15.53 18.98
CA TYR A 7 13.89 -14.83 19.98
C TYR A 7 14.72 -13.78 20.75
N ASP A 8 15.89 -14.16 21.26
CA ASP A 8 16.77 -13.24 21.99
C ASP A 8 17.24 -12.09 21.09
N THR A 9 17.58 -12.40 19.83
CA THR A 9 18.02 -11.43 18.84
C THR A 9 16.95 -10.38 18.53
N LEU A 10 15.68 -10.80 18.39
CA LEU A 10 14.56 -9.91 18.12
C LEU A 10 14.19 -9.08 19.37
N LYS A 11 14.08 -9.73 20.53
CA LYS A 11 13.66 -9.08 21.79
C LYS A 11 14.64 -8.02 22.28
N GLN A 12 15.93 -8.29 22.18
CA GLN A 12 16.95 -7.35 22.64
C GLN A 12 17.14 -6.16 21.68
N LYS A 13 16.56 -6.22 20.47
CA LYS A 13 16.74 -5.23 19.39
C LYS A 13 18.22 -4.89 19.12
N THR A 14 19.12 -5.84 19.41
CA THR A 14 20.57 -5.66 19.33
C THR A 14 21.09 -5.65 17.90
N LEU A 15 20.29 -6.15 16.95
CA LEU A 15 20.60 -6.27 15.53
C LEU A 15 19.45 -5.67 14.71
N GLN A 16 19.76 -4.67 13.88
CA GLN A 16 18.83 -4.21 12.85
C GLN A 16 18.93 -5.12 11.62
N LEU A 17 17.95 -6.01 11.46
CA LEU A 17 17.87 -6.94 10.32
C LEU A 17 17.16 -6.29 9.14
N GLN A 18 17.85 -6.21 7.99
CA GLN A 18 17.26 -5.79 6.72
C GLN A 18 16.37 -6.89 6.14
N TRP A 19 15.53 -6.57 5.14
CA TRP A 19 14.67 -7.57 4.50
C TRP A 19 15.45 -8.68 3.80
N SER A 20 16.63 -8.38 3.26
CA SER A 20 17.56 -9.40 2.74
C SER A 20 18.00 -10.39 3.83
N ASP A 21 18.36 -9.91 5.01
CA ASP A 21 18.75 -10.75 6.15
C ASP A 21 17.59 -11.65 6.59
N ARG A 22 16.39 -11.07 6.67
CA ARG A 22 15.16 -11.78 7.04
C ARG A 22 14.85 -12.89 6.03
N CYS A 23 15.00 -12.62 4.74
CA CYS A 23 14.82 -13.63 3.69
C CYS A 23 15.87 -14.74 3.75
N LEU A 24 17.13 -14.39 4.02
CA LEU A 24 18.21 -15.37 4.21
C LEU A 24 17.94 -16.28 5.42
N ILE A 25 17.51 -15.69 6.54
CA ILE A 25 17.14 -16.43 7.76
C ILE A 25 15.95 -17.35 7.49
N ALA A 26 14.87 -16.84 6.88
CA ALA A 26 13.70 -17.62 6.49
C ALA A 26 14.07 -18.78 5.55
N THR A 27 14.90 -18.53 4.54
CA THR A 27 15.39 -19.55 3.59
C THR A 27 16.10 -20.68 4.32
N GLN A 28 17.00 -20.38 5.26
CA GLN A 28 17.73 -21.40 6.02
C GLN A 28 16.80 -22.21 6.94
N MET A 29 15.81 -21.57 7.57
CA MET A 29 14.78 -22.26 8.36
C MET A 29 13.98 -23.24 7.50
N ILE A 30 13.47 -22.78 6.35
CA ILE A 30 12.70 -23.60 5.43
C ILE A 30 13.55 -24.78 4.93
N LYS A 31 14.83 -24.56 4.56
CA LYS A 31 15.75 -25.63 4.15
C LYS A 31 15.93 -26.68 5.26
N GLY A 32 16.08 -26.24 6.51
CA GLY A 32 16.18 -27.12 7.68
C GLY A 32 14.94 -27.99 7.86
N ILE A 33 13.74 -27.42 7.79
CA ILE A 33 12.49 -28.17 7.93
C ILE A 33 12.21 -29.04 6.70
N ASN A 34 12.49 -28.56 5.49
CA ASN A 34 12.36 -29.34 4.26
C ASN A 34 13.23 -30.60 4.32
N TYR A 35 14.45 -30.49 4.87
CA TYR A 35 15.31 -31.65 5.07
C TYR A 35 14.63 -32.72 5.93
N LEU A 36 13.98 -32.33 7.03
CA LEU A 36 13.26 -33.26 7.92
C LEU A 36 12.05 -33.89 7.23
N HIS A 37 11.25 -33.09 6.54
CA HIS A 37 10.01 -33.53 5.89
C HIS A 37 10.27 -34.41 4.66
N THR A 38 11.42 -34.27 4.00
CA THR A 38 11.80 -35.04 2.79
C THR A 38 12.61 -36.31 3.10
N ARG A 39 12.81 -36.67 4.37
CA ARG A 39 13.42 -37.97 4.71
C ARG A 39 12.50 -39.10 4.23
N HIS A 40 13.09 -40.27 3.92
CA HIS A 40 12.33 -41.46 3.51
C HIS A 40 11.17 -41.79 4.47
N LYS A 41 11.36 -41.51 5.76
CA LYS A 41 10.28 -41.38 6.74
C LYS A 41 10.27 -39.94 7.25
N PRO A 42 9.25 -39.12 6.90
CA PRO A 42 9.20 -37.72 7.31
C PRO A 42 9.36 -37.56 8.83
N ILE A 43 10.18 -36.60 9.24
CA ILE A 43 10.39 -36.25 10.65
C ILE A 43 9.60 -34.97 10.94
N LEU A 44 8.66 -35.02 11.88
CA LEU A 44 7.94 -33.84 12.35
C LEU A 44 8.70 -33.20 13.50
N HIS A 45 8.91 -31.89 13.44
CA HIS A 45 9.64 -31.15 14.49
C HIS A 45 8.78 -30.92 15.74
N ARG A 46 7.52 -30.52 15.56
CA ARG A 46 6.48 -30.33 16.59
C ARG A 46 6.69 -29.21 17.61
N ASP A 47 7.84 -28.57 17.65
CA ASP A 47 8.10 -27.39 18.50
C ASP A 47 8.93 -26.32 17.77
N ILE A 48 8.49 -25.95 16.56
CA ILE A 48 9.08 -24.82 15.84
C ILE A 48 8.63 -23.52 16.50
N LYS A 49 9.60 -22.73 16.96
CA LYS A 49 9.42 -21.42 17.59
C LYS A 49 10.73 -20.64 17.52
N SER A 50 10.68 -19.31 17.59
CA SER A 50 11.86 -18.45 17.51
C SER A 50 12.95 -18.77 18.55
N LEU A 51 12.59 -19.31 19.72
CA LEU A 51 13.55 -19.80 20.74
C LEU A 51 14.39 -21.00 20.26
N ASN A 52 13.84 -21.82 19.35
CA ASN A 52 14.47 -23.03 18.83
C ASN A 52 15.19 -22.78 17.49
N ILE A 53 15.30 -21.52 17.06
CA ILE A 53 16.06 -21.10 15.89
C ILE A 53 17.34 -20.44 16.38
N LEU A 54 18.48 -21.10 16.18
CA LEU A 54 19.76 -20.59 16.66
C LEU A 54 20.48 -19.80 15.57
N MET A 55 21.19 -18.75 15.98
CA MET A 55 21.88 -17.82 15.07
C MET A 55 23.37 -17.63 15.40
N LYS A 56 24.19 -17.44 14.36
CA LYS A 56 25.56 -16.93 14.51
C LYS A 56 25.91 -16.04 13.32
N ARG A 57 26.84 -15.11 13.52
CA ARG A 57 27.46 -14.38 12.40
C ARG A 57 28.30 -15.34 11.54
N ASN A 58 28.31 -15.10 10.25
CA ASN A 58 29.09 -15.81 9.24
C ASN A 58 29.63 -14.81 8.22
N GLY A 59 30.67 -14.06 8.58
CA GLY A 59 31.08 -12.87 7.82
C GLY A 59 30.06 -11.75 8.00
N GLU A 60 29.63 -11.15 6.90
CA GLU A 60 28.57 -10.14 6.86
C GLU A 60 27.16 -10.78 6.97
N ASP A 61 27.04 -12.09 6.70
CA ASP A 61 25.79 -12.85 6.72
C ASP A 61 25.49 -13.52 8.08
N PHE A 62 24.33 -14.19 8.12
CA PHE A 62 23.89 -15.03 9.22
C PHE A 62 23.88 -16.51 8.84
N LEU A 63 24.36 -17.37 9.76
CA LEU A 63 24.07 -18.80 9.72
C LEU A 63 22.97 -19.13 10.73
N VAL A 64 21.96 -19.85 10.28
CA VAL A 64 20.79 -20.26 11.05
C VAL A 64 20.70 -21.78 11.13
N LYS A 65 20.34 -22.31 12.30
CA LYS A 65 20.07 -23.74 12.48
C LYS A 65 18.82 -23.95 13.32
N VAL A 66 17.97 -24.87 12.86
CA VAL A 66 16.85 -25.40 13.66
C VAL A 66 17.42 -26.29 14.76
N ALA A 67 16.96 -26.09 15.99
CA ALA A 67 17.40 -26.79 17.19
C ALA A 67 16.20 -27.33 17.98
N ASP A 68 16.53 -28.05 19.06
CA ASP A 68 15.57 -28.69 19.97
C ASP A 68 14.63 -29.71 19.31
N PHE A 69 15.18 -30.91 19.09
CA PHE A 69 14.47 -32.07 18.58
C PHE A 69 13.84 -32.92 19.69
N GLY A 70 13.70 -32.41 20.92
CA GLY A 70 13.20 -33.17 22.06
C GLY A 70 11.77 -33.71 21.89
N LEU A 71 10.97 -33.07 21.04
CA LEU A 71 9.61 -33.46 20.68
C LEU A 71 9.48 -34.06 19.28
N ALA A 72 10.59 -34.18 18.54
CA ALA A 72 10.56 -34.62 17.15
C ALA A 72 10.19 -36.10 17.03
N VAL A 73 9.44 -36.46 15.98
CA VAL A 73 9.00 -37.85 15.76
C VAL A 73 9.07 -38.25 14.30
N VAL A 74 9.48 -39.49 14.06
CA VAL A 74 9.44 -40.12 12.73
C VAL A 74 8.00 -40.58 12.44
N ARG A 75 7.43 -40.13 11.33
CA ARG A 75 6.11 -40.57 10.86
C ARG A 75 6.15 -42.07 10.54
N ARG A 76 5.36 -42.87 11.26
CA ARG A 76 5.26 -44.33 11.03
C ARG A 76 4.08 -44.64 10.09
N GLU A 77 4.30 -45.53 9.12
CA GLU A 77 3.32 -45.89 8.08
C GLU A 77 2.24 -46.89 8.52
N THR A 78 2.33 -47.49 9.72
CA THR A 78 1.47 -48.61 10.09
C THR A 78 0.59 -48.39 11.32
N SER A 79 -0.71 -48.57 11.07
CA SER A 79 -1.78 -49.09 11.93
C SER A 79 -2.57 -48.14 12.84
N ARG A 80 -3.87 -48.44 12.89
CA ARG A 80 -5.03 -47.73 13.43
C ARG A 80 -5.02 -47.43 14.94
N GLN A 81 -3.89 -47.48 15.61
CA GLN A 81 -3.74 -47.15 17.04
C GLN A 81 -2.27 -46.81 17.29
N SER A 82 -1.93 -45.52 17.26
CA SER A 82 -0.79 -45.01 18.01
C SER A 82 -1.26 -43.74 18.70
N SER A 83 -1.59 -43.95 19.98
CA SER A 83 -1.59 -43.00 21.10
C SER A 83 -1.83 -41.55 20.73
N TYR A 84 -2.87 -40.96 21.31
CA TYR A 84 -2.96 -39.53 21.59
C TYR A 84 -1.60 -39.03 22.11
N THR A 85 -0.70 -38.63 21.22
CA THR A 85 0.47 -37.87 21.64
C THR A 85 -0.15 -36.58 22.12
N HIS A 86 -0.15 -36.37 23.43
CA HIS A 86 -0.67 -35.16 24.07
C HIS A 86 -0.28 -33.93 23.25
N SER A 87 -1.13 -32.89 23.24
CA SER A 87 -0.86 -31.62 22.54
C SER A 87 0.42 -30.96 23.09
N VAL A 88 1.58 -31.46 22.66
CA VAL A 88 2.91 -30.94 22.98
C VAL A 88 3.27 -29.81 22.02
N GLY A 89 4.32 -29.06 22.35
CA GLY A 89 4.69 -27.82 21.67
C GLY A 89 4.12 -26.60 22.38
N THR A 90 4.66 -25.44 22.04
CA THR A 90 4.38 -24.17 22.71
C THR A 90 3.16 -23.47 22.09
N LEU A 91 2.19 -23.04 22.91
CA LEU A 91 0.85 -22.63 22.45
C LEU A 91 0.85 -21.57 21.33
N LEU A 92 1.71 -20.55 21.43
CA LEU A 92 1.70 -19.40 20.52
C LEU A 92 1.98 -19.79 19.05
N TRP A 93 2.67 -20.90 18.82
CA TRP A 93 3.02 -21.41 17.49
C TRP A 93 2.12 -22.57 17.03
N LYS A 94 1.14 -22.99 17.84
CA LYS A 94 0.29 -24.14 17.51
C LYS A 94 -0.70 -23.83 16.40
N ALA A 95 -0.77 -24.74 15.44
CA ALA A 95 -1.75 -24.71 14.37
C ALA A 95 -3.18 -25.02 14.88
N PRO A 96 -4.24 -24.49 14.23
CA PRO A 96 -5.64 -24.70 14.65
C PRO A 96 -6.02 -26.17 14.84
N GLU A 97 -5.52 -27.07 13.99
CA GLU A 97 -5.80 -28.50 14.08
C GLU A 97 -5.16 -29.19 15.30
N LEU A 98 -4.08 -28.62 15.85
CA LEU A 98 -3.46 -29.10 17.08
C LEU A 98 -4.28 -28.71 18.31
N LEU A 99 -4.99 -27.58 18.24
CA LEU A 99 -5.91 -27.13 19.28
C LEU A 99 -7.23 -27.92 19.26
N LYS A 100 -7.62 -28.44 18.10
CA LYS A 100 -8.87 -29.21 17.90
C LYS A 100 -8.67 -30.73 18.11
N MET A 101 -7.72 -31.31 17.38
CA MET A 101 -7.54 -32.78 17.28
C MET A 101 -6.21 -33.28 17.86
N GLY A 102 -5.27 -32.38 18.19
CA GLY A 102 -3.94 -32.75 18.71
C GLY A 102 -3.04 -33.49 17.70
N LYS A 103 -3.40 -33.53 16.42
CA LYS A 103 -2.69 -34.34 15.40
C LYS A 103 -1.64 -33.50 14.67
N HIS A 104 -0.37 -33.79 14.91
CA HIS A 104 0.73 -33.17 14.18
C HIS A 104 0.89 -33.74 12.76
N THR A 105 1.23 -32.86 11.85
CA THR A 105 1.56 -33.12 10.44
C THR A 105 2.65 -32.17 9.97
N GLU A 106 3.20 -32.40 8.80
CA GLU A 106 4.14 -31.50 8.13
C GLU A 106 3.52 -30.09 8.00
N ALA A 107 2.22 -30.00 7.72
CA ALA A 107 1.49 -28.73 7.63
C ALA A 107 1.40 -27.98 8.97
N SER A 108 1.45 -28.68 10.11
CA SER A 108 1.49 -28.04 11.44
C SER A 108 2.86 -27.42 11.74
N ASP A 109 3.94 -28.03 11.26
CA ASP A 109 5.29 -27.43 11.30
C ASP A 109 5.35 -26.20 10.38
N VAL A 110 4.72 -26.26 9.19
CA VAL A 110 4.62 -25.10 8.28
C VAL A 110 3.85 -23.94 8.90
N TYR A 111 2.76 -24.20 9.62
CA TYR A 111 2.05 -23.14 10.33
C TYR A 111 2.94 -22.44 11.36
N ALA A 112 3.68 -23.23 12.14
CA ALA A 112 4.60 -22.71 13.14
C ALA A 112 5.73 -21.87 12.49
N LEU A 113 6.24 -22.29 11.32
CA LEU A 113 7.13 -21.45 10.50
C LEU A 113 6.48 -20.11 10.12
N GLY A 114 5.19 -20.09 9.77
CA GLY A 114 4.45 -18.87 9.47
C GLY A 114 4.44 -17.87 10.63
N ILE A 115 4.25 -18.35 11.86
CA ILE A 115 4.34 -17.52 13.08
C ILE A 115 5.77 -17.00 13.28
N VAL A 116 6.80 -17.84 13.07
CA VAL A 116 8.20 -17.40 13.18
C VAL A 116 8.58 -16.40 12.09
N PHE A 117 8.02 -16.50 10.88
CA PHE A 117 8.19 -15.48 9.85
C PHE A 117 7.55 -14.15 10.24
N TRP A 118 6.37 -14.20 10.89
CA TRP A 118 5.74 -13.01 11.44
C TRP A 118 6.62 -12.36 12.52
N GLU A 119 7.17 -13.14 13.46
CA GLU A 119 8.12 -12.65 14.48
C GLU A 119 9.34 -11.99 13.83
N LEU A 120 9.92 -12.64 12.83
CA LEU A 120 11.07 -12.14 12.07
C LEU A 120 10.75 -10.82 11.36
N GLY A 121 9.51 -10.64 10.92
CA GLY A 121 9.01 -9.41 10.33
C GLY A 121 8.72 -8.32 11.37
N ALA A 122 8.05 -8.66 12.45
CA ALA A 122 7.54 -7.69 13.42
C ALA A 122 8.62 -7.24 14.42
N GLY A 123 9.60 -8.11 14.68
CA GLY A 123 10.62 -7.88 15.69
C GLY A 123 10.11 -7.95 17.12
N CYS A 124 8.95 -8.58 17.36
CA CYS A 124 8.35 -8.77 18.68
C CYS A 124 7.75 -10.18 18.84
N GLU A 125 7.31 -10.50 20.05
CA GLU A 125 6.70 -11.79 20.41
C GLU A 125 5.24 -11.84 19.91
N PRO A 126 4.75 -13.00 19.41
CA PRO A 126 3.37 -13.09 18.95
C PRO A 126 2.41 -13.04 20.15
N TYR A 127 1.32 -12.28 20.02
CA TYR A 127 0.26 -12.16 21.03
C TYR A 127 0.70 -11.55 22.38
N GLU A 128 1.63 -10.59 22.38
CA GLU A 128 2.30 -9.99 23.57
C GLU A 128 1.35 -9.53 24.71
N GLU A 129 0.06 -9.32 24.45
CA GLU A 129 -0.94 -8.86 25.44
C GLU A 129 -2.14 -9.80 25.63
N SER A 130 -2.11 -11.02 25.07
CA SER A 130 -3.24 -11.96 25.13
C SER A 130 -2.95 -13.16 26.04
N ASP A 131 -3.94 -13.60 26.80
CA ASP A 131 -3.85 -14.84 27.58
C ASP A 131 -4.06 -16.09 26.70
N GLU A 132 -3.61 -17.25 27.19
CA GLU A 132 -3.66 -18.53 26.47
C GLU A 132 -5.06 -18.94 25.99
N SER A 133 -6.11 -18.60 26.76
CA SER A 133 -7.48 -18.98 26.41
C SER A 133 -8.00 -18.14 25.24
N THR A 134 -7.72 -16.83 25.27
CA THR A 134 -8.04 -15.88 24.20
C THR A 134 -7.32 -16.27 22.90
N ILE A 135 -6.02 -16.57 22.98
CA ILE A 135 -5.22 -17.00 21.82
C ILE A 135 -5.80 -18.29 21.23
N SER A 136 -6.12 -19.26 22.08
CA SER A 136 -6.67 -20.54 21.66
C SER A 136 -8.01 -20.39 20.92
N GLU A 137 -8.89 -19.52 21.40
CA GLU A 137 -10.18 -19.25 20.75
C GLU A 137 -10.00 -18.50 19.42
N PHE A 138 -9.16 -17.45 19.43
CA PHE A 138 -8.82 -16.64 18.26
C PHE A 138 -8.30 -17.51 17.10
N VAL A 139 -7.32 -18.37 17.37
CA VAL A 139 -6.75 -19.28 16.36
C VAL A 139 -7.77 -20.33 15.90
N ARG A 140 -8.64 -20.83 16.79
CA ARG A 140 -9.68 -21.81 16.44
C ARG A 140 -10.76 -21.25 15.52
N ARG A 141 -11.13 -19.97 15.70
CA ARG A 141 -12.06 -19.21 14.85
C ARG A 141 -11.50 -18.95 13.46
N GLY A 142 -10.18 -18.98 13.34
CA GLY A 142 -9.47 -18.75 12.09
C GLY A 142 -8.91 -17.35 11.94
N ASP A 143 -9.02 -16.53 12.99
CA ASP A 143 -8.39 -15.22 13.08
C ASP A 143 -6.85 -15.37 13.15
N ARG A 144 -6.11 -14.34 12.72
CA ARG A 144 -4.63 -14.31 12.64
C ARG A 144 -4.08 -12.99 13.15
N LEU A 145 -2.80 -12.99 13.55
CA LEU A 145 -2.07 -11.76 13.85
C LEU A 145 -2.11 -10.82 12.65
N ASP A 146 -2.27 -9.53 12.92
CA ASP A 146 -2.19 -8.51 11.87
C ASP A 146 -0.77 -8.52 11.30
N ILE A 147 -0.67 -8.59 9.97
CA ILE A 147 0.61 -8.39 9.28
C ILE A 147 0.77 -6.89 9.04
N PRO A 148 1.77 -6.21 9.64
CA PRO A 148 1.98 -4.79 9.44
C PRO A 148 2.11 -4.42 7.96
N ALA A 149 1.50 -3.30 7.54
CA ALA A 149 1.56 -2.83 6.16
C ALA A 149 2.99 -2.44 5.72
N SER A 150 3.91 -2.26 6.67
CA SER A 150 5.35 -2.09 6.43
C SER A 150 6.06 -3.35 5.92
N PHE A 151 5.44 -4.53 5.96
CA PHE A 151 6.02 -5.74 5.41
C PHE A 151 5.96 -5.70 3.87
N PRO A 152 7.02 -6.09 3.16
CA PRO A 152 6.99 -6.33 1.73
C PRO A 152 5.89 -7.32 1.37
N HIS A 153 5.14 -7.00 0.32
CA HIS A 153 3.96 -7.79 -0.10
C HIS A 153 4.29 -9.27 -0.24
N SER A 154 5.41 -9.57 -0.91
CA SER A 154 5.85 -10.92 -1.18
C SER A 154 6.20 -11.70 0.10
N PHE A 155 6.75 -11.04 1.13
CA PHE A 155 6.98 -11.64 2.44
C PHE A 155 5.70 -11.81 3.27
N ALA A 156 4.77 -10.85 3.20
CA ALA A 156 3.45 -10.97 3.81
C ALA A 156 2.63 -12.14 3.22
N GLU A 157 2.77 -12.36 1.92
CA GLU A 157 2.19 -13.51 1.23
C GLU A 157 2.79 -14.84 1.72
N LEU A 158 4.11 -14.90 1.92
CA LEU A 158 4.78 -16.07 2.49
C LEU A 158 4.20 -16.45 3.86
N ILE A 159 4.03 -15.47 4.75
CA ILE A 159 3.39 -15.65 6.08
C ILE A 159 1.96 -16.16 5.89
N SER A 160 1.18 -15.48 5.06
CA SER A 160 -0.25 -15.76 4.82
C SER A 160 -0.49 -17.18 4.30
N ARG A 161 0.34 -17.63 3.37
CA ARG A 161 0.27 -19.00 2.83
C ARG A 161 0.68 -20.02 3.89
N ALA A 162 1.73 -19.75 4.67
CA ALA A 162 2.24 -20.68 5.68
C ALA A 162 1.24 -20.94 6.82
N TRP A 163 0.54 -19.91 7.32
CA TRP A 163 -0.37 -20.04 8.46
C TRP A 163 -1.87 -20.20 8.11
N GLY A 164 -2.19 -20.66 6.89
CA GLY A 164 -3.58 -20.87 6.44
C GLY A 164 -4.40 -21.74 7.40
N HIS A 165 -5.72 -21.51 7.48
CA HIS A 165 -6.58 -22.22 8.45
C HIS A 165 -6.60 -23.73 8.23
N GLU A 166 -6.87 -24.14 7.00
CA GLU A 166 -6.95 -25.55 6.62
C GLU A 166 -5.53 -26.11 6.38
N PRO A 167 -5.13 -27.23 7.02
CA PRO A 167 -3.79 -27.79 6.83
C PRO A 167 -3.45 -28.13 5.37
N ARG A 168 -4.48 -28.46 4.58
CA ARG A 168 -4.35 -28.83 3.16
C ARG A 168 -4.08 -27.65 2.23
N THR A 169 -4.39 -26.42 2.65
CA THR A 169 -4.16 -25.21 1.84
C THR A 169 -2.77 -24.63 2.05
N ARG A 170 -2.04 -25.09 3.08
CA ARG A 170 -0.67 -24.64 3.37
C ARG A 170 0.30 -25.27 2.36
N PRO A 171 1.25 -24.51 1.81
CA PRO A 171 2.28 -25.05 0.93
C PRO A 171 3.20 -26.00 1.71
N ASN A 172 3.79 -26.98 1.01
CA ASN A 172 4.89 -27.77 1.58
C ASN A 172 6.19 -26.95 1.59
N CYS A 173 7.22 -27.43 2.30
CA CYS A 173 8.48 -26.69 2.39
C CYS A 173 9.19 -26.49 1.04
N GLN A 174 9.02 -27.39 0.07
CA GLN A 174 9.58 -27.18 -1.27
C GLN A 174 8.92 -26.00 -1.99
N GLN A 175 7.60 -25.86 -1.87
CA GLN A 175 6.85 -24.73 -2.40
C GLN A 175 7.20 -23.42 -1.66
N LEU A 176 7.40 -23.47 -0.33
CA LEU A 176 7.89 -22.33 0.45
C LEU A 176 9.30 -21.91 0.04
N LEU A 177 10.17 -22.86 -0.32
CA LEU A 177 11.51 -22.55 -0.85
C LEU A 177 11.41 -21.77 -2.17
N SER A 178 10.57 -22.22 -3.10
CA SER A 178 10.36 -21.49 -4.35
C SER A 178 9.86 -20.06 -4.10
N LEU A 179 8.87 -19.90 -3.21
CA LEU A 179 8.34 -18.58 -2.82
C LEU A 179 9.44 -17.67 -2.23
N ILE A 180 10.21 -18.14 -1.25
CA ILE A 180 11.25 -17.31 -0.62
C ILE A 180 12.44 -17.03 -1.56
N GLU A 181 12.73 -17.91 -2.50
CA GLU A 181 13.76 -17.69 -3.52
C GLU A 181 13.35 -16.62 -4.53
N ASP A 182 12.07 -16.58 -4.93
CA ASP A 182 11.51 -15.48 -5.74
C ASP A 182 11.60 -14.16 -4.97
N ILE A 183 11.13 -14.14 -3.71
CA ILE A 183 11.20 -12.98 -2.82
C ILE A 183 12.64 -12.47 -2.67
N SER A 184 13.59 -13.37 -2.45
CA SER A 184 15.00 -13.01 -2.27
C SER A 184 15.60 -12.41 -3.55
N ARG A 185 15.21 -12.91 -4.73
CA ARG A 185 15.64 -12.36 -6.02
C ARG A 185 15.13 -10.94 -6.24
N ASP A 186 13.90 -10.65 -5.81
CA ASP A 186 13.34 -9.30 -5.90
C ASP A 186 14.14 -8.32 -5.04
N PHE A 187 14.50 -8.70 -3.81
CA PHE A 187 15.38 -7.88 -2.95
C PHE A 187 16.82 -7.75 -3.45
N THR A 188 17.31 -8.72 -4.24
CA THR A 188 18.67 -8.66 -4.81
C THR A 188 18.67 -7.73 -6.04
N ARG A 189 17.64 -7.81 -6.89
CA ARG A 189 17.48 -6.95 -8.08
C ARG A 189 17.25 -5.48 -7.72
N SER A 190 16.52 -5.21 -6.63
CA SER A 190 16.37 -3.84 -6.12
C SER A 190 17.68 -3.23 -5.62
N ASN A 191 18.65 -4.05 -5.20
CA ASN A 191 19.96 -3.58 -4.72
C ASN A 191 21.01 -3.41 -5.84
N GLU A 192 20.85 -4.09 -6.99
CA GLU A 192 21.81 -4.01 -8.11
C GLU A 192 21.51 -2.88 -9.11
N THR A 193 20.35 -2.23 -9.04
CA THR A 193 19.99 -1.11 -9.94
C THR A 193 19.46 0.15 -9.26
N GLN A 194 19.35 0.19 -7.94
CA GLN A 194 19.06 1.43 -7.22
C GLN A 194 19.86 1.52 -5.92
N PRO A 195 20.33 2.73 -5.53
CA PRO A 195 20.83 2.95 -4.17
C PRO A 195 19.75 2.51 -3.17
N PRO A 196 20.14 2.08 -1.94
CA PRO A 196 19.22 1.49 -0.99
C PRO A 196 17.98 2.37 -0.83
N THR A 197 16.83 1.82 -1.17
CA THR A 197 15.54 2.46 -0.95
C THR A 197 15.32 2.53 0.57
N VAL A 198 15.85 3.57 1.19
CA VAL A 198 15.25 4.14 2.39
C VAL A 198 13.83 4.43 1.97
N ILE A 199 12.84 3.61 2.37
CA ILE A 199 11.43 4.00 2.26
C ILE A 199 11.34 5.25 3.14
N PRO A 200 11.21 6.46 2.58
CA PRO A 200 11.08 7.64 3.40
C PRO A 200 9.70 7.57 4.04
N THR A 201 9.61 7.05 5.26
CA THR A 201 8.47 7.39 6.12
C THR A 201 8.55 8.90 6.30
N ILE A 202 7.61 9.66 5.73
CA ILE A 202 7.53 11.11 5.92
C ILE A 202 7.61 11.36 7.43
N PRO A 203 8.72 11.95 7.93
CA PRO A 203 8.91 12.11 9.37
C PRO A 203 7.73 12.87 9.98
N ALA A 204 7.36 12.58 11.23
CA ALA A 204 6.24 13.28 11.88
C ALA A 204 6.44 14.80 11.97
N ASN A 205 7.68 15.27 11.84
CA ASN A 205 8.08 16.68 11.78
C ASN A 205 8.43 17.17 10.37
N ALA A 206 8.21 16.35 9.34
CA ALA A 206 8.39 16.77 7.95
C ALA A 206 7.47 17.95 7.66
N ARG A 207 8.07 19.01 7.13
CA ARG A 207 7.36 20.14 6.58
C ARG A 207 7.82 20.29 5.16
N TRP A 208 6.89 20.59 4.27
CA TRP A 208 7.20 20.87 2.89
C TRP A 208 8.08 22.14 2.82
N GLY A 209 9.19 22.08 2.08
CA GLY A 209 10.12 23.20 1.94
C GLY A 209 9.48 24.38 1.19
N GLN A 210 9.88 25.62 1.48
CA GLN A 210 9.25 26.82 0.92
C GLN A 210 9.56 27.08 -0.57
N ASN A 211 10.50 26.34 -1.17
CA ASN A 211 11.01 26.54 -2.54
C ASN A 211 10.88 25.26 -3.36
N GLY A 212 9.70 24.99 -3.88
CA GLY A 212 9.49 23.78 -4.66
C GLY A 212 9.81 23.90 -6.13
N LEU A 213 10.15 22.76 -6.75
CA LEU A 213 10.45 22.68 -8.18
C LEU A 213 9.18 22.37 -8.97
N THR A 214 8.84 23.22 -9.94
CA THR A 214 7.77 22.90 -10.90
C THR A 214 8.22 21.79 -11.84
N VAL A 215 7.54 20.64 -11.83
CA VAL A 215 7.89 19.45 -12.63
C VAL A 215 6.92 19.17 -13.78
N ALA A 216 5.75 19.82 -13.78
CA ALA A 216 4.77 19.78 -14.86
C ALA A 216 3.93 21.07 -14.85
N GLY A 217 3.54 21.54 -16.05
CA GLY A 217 2.89 22.84 -16.23
C GLY A 217 3.83 24.04 -16.05
N GLY A 218 3.29 25.21 -15.67
CA GLY A 218 4.10 26.35 -15.20
C GLY A 218 4.11 27.63 -16.03
N HIS A 219 3.38 27.72 -17.15
CA HIS A 219 3.40 28.88 -18.05
C HIS A 219 2.03 29.52 -18.29
N GLU A 220 1.31 29.84 -17.20
CA GLU A 220 -0.06 30.41 -17.20
C GLU A 220 -1.17 29.41 -17.56
N LEU A 221 -2.43 29.82 -17.36
CA LEU A 221 -3.60 29.04 -17.77
C LEU A 221 -3.67 29.02 -19.29
N GLY A 222 -3.84 27.84 -19.86
CA GLY A 222 -4.02 27.71 -21.30
C GLY A 222 -4.06 26.27 -21.75
N CYS A 223 -4.06 26.08 -23.06
CA CYS A 223 -4.15 24.78 -23.73
C CYS A 223 -2.83 24.33 -24.36
N GLY A 224 -1.75 25.09 -24.19
CA GLY A 224 -0.39 24.68 -24.60
C GLY A 224 0.05 23.40 -23.89
N THR A 225 1.03 22.68 -24.44
CA THR A 225 1.55 21.43 -23.85
C THR A 225 2.38 21.65 -22.60
N ASN A 226 2.76 22.88 -22.30
CA ASN A 226 3.39 23.31 -21.04
C ASN A 226 2.41 24.06 -20.12
N GLN A 227 1.10 24.04 -20.43
CA GLN A 227 0.05 24.72 -19.69
C GLN A 227 -1.04 23.74 -19.23
N LEU A 228 -1.67 24.07 -18.11
CA LEU A 228 -2.77 23.32 -17.51
C LEU A 228 -3.96 24.26 -17.22
N ASN A 229 -5.18 23.72 -17.24
CA ASN A 229 -6.41 24.44 -16.98
C ASN A 229 -7.30 23.62 -16.03
N TYR A 230 -7.32 24.03 -14.75
CA TYR A 230 -7.97 23.33 -13.63
C TYR A 230 -7.58 21.84 -13.51
N PRO A 231 -6.28 21.51 -13.48
CA PRO A 231 -5.85 20.12 -13.50
C PRO A 231 -6.41 19.33 -12.30
N ASN A 232 -6.89 18.12 -12.60
CA ASN A 232 -7.48 17.17 -11.69
C ASN A 232 -6.93 15.78 -11.97
N GLY A 233 -6.72 14.99 -10.93
CA GLY A 233 -6.17 13.66 -11.11
C GLY A 233 -4.68 13.71 -11.42
N LEU A 234 -3.95 12.80 -10.79
CA LEU A 234 -2.51 12.73 -10.92
C LEU A 234 -2.09 11.30 -10.68
N CYS A 235 -1.23 10.79 -11.56
CA CYS A 235 -0.47 9.58 -11.30
C CYS A 235 0.95 9.72 -11.85
N VAL A 236 1.82 8.85 -11.36
CA VAL A 236 3.24 8.84 -11.70
C VAL A 236 3.61 7.42 -12.04
N ASP A 237 4.30 7.23 -13.16
CA ASP A 237 4.76 5.91 -13.59
C ASP A 237 6.14 5.56 -13.02
N ASP A 238 6.61 4.34 -13.32
CA ASP A 238 7.88 3.83 -12.79
C ASP A 238 9.11 4.56 -13.37
N ASP A 239 8.95 5.27 -14.49
CA ASP A 239 9.97 6.11 -15.12
C ASP A 239 9.91 7.56 -14.61
N GLN A 240 9.14 7.82 -13.56
CA GLN A 240 8.87 9.13 -12.98
C GLN A 240 8.16 10.09 -13.93
N ALA A 241 7.49 9.57 -14.97
CA ALA A 241 6.65 10.40 -15.81
C ALA A 241 5.39 10.79 -15.05
N VAL A 242 5.11 12.09 -15.07
CA VAL A 242 3.98 12.73 -14.40
C VAL A 242 2.82 12.78 -15.38
N ILE A 243 1.69 12.17 -15.02
CA ILE A 243 0.49 12.11 -15.86
C ILE A 243 -0.65 12.83 -15.14
N VAL A 244 -1.23 13.84 -15.79
CA VAL A 244 -2.20 14.76 -15.19
C VAL A 244 -3.46 14.82 -16.04
N GLY A 245 -4.63 14.79 -15.39
CA GLY A 245 -5.88 15.15 -16.04
C GLY A 245 -6.00 16.67 -16.15
N ASP A 246 -6.07 17.17 -17.38
CA ASP A 246 -6.18 18.59 -17.66
C ASP A 246 -7.67 18.91 -17.91
N TYR A 247 -8.39 19.07 -16.81
CA TYR A 247 -9.86 19.05 -16.72
C TYR A 247 -10.55 19.92 -17.78
N ASN A 248 -10.27 21.22 -17.81
CA ASN A 248 -10.94 22.15 -18.75
C ASN A 248 -10.38 22.08 -20.17
N ASN A 249 -9.24 21.42 -20.38
CA ASN A 249 -8.70 21.18 -21.71
C ASN A 249 -9.07 19.79 -22.24
N HIS A 250 -9.90 19.02 -21.51
CA HIS A 250 -10.50 17.78 -22.00
C HIS A 250 -9.46 16.73 -22.46
N ARG A 251 -8.35 16.61 -21.72
CA ARG A 251 -7.21 15.76 -22.08
C ARG A 251 -6.47 15.22 -20.88
N ILE A 252 -5.70 14.15 -21.10
CA ILE A 252 -4.65 13.70 -20.19
C ILE A 252 -3.30 14.02 -20.83
N ILE A 253 -2.38 14.57 -20.04
CA ILE A 253 -1.07 15.02 -20.52
C ILE A 253 0.03 14.45 -19.62
N GLN A 254 1.11 13.97 -20.26
CA GLN A 254 2.26 13.35 -19.62
C GLN A 254 3.51 14.21 -19.79
N TRP A 255 4.29 14.38 -18.73
CA TRP A 255 5.65 14.92 -18.76
C TRP A 255 6.62 13.86 -18.29
N ASN A 256 7.66 13.56 -19.07
CA ASN A 256 8.76 12.74 -18.56
C ASN A 256 9.70 13.60 -17.73
N LEU A 257 10.53 12.97 -16.91
CA LEU A 257 11.48 13.66 -16.06
C LEU A 257 12.41 14.56 -16.90
N GLY A 258 12.37 15.87 -16.63
CA GLY A 258 13.17 16.88 -17.33
C GLY A 258 12.49 17.53 -18.55
N ASP A 259 11.31 17.06 -18.95
CA ASP A 259 10.57 17.66 -20.06
C ASP A 259 10.00 19.04 -19.66
N THR A 260 10.16 20.03 -20.54
CA THR A 260 9.53 21.35 -20.40
C THR A 260 8.14 21.44 -21.05
N ASN A 261 7.82 20.50 -21.94
CA ASN A 261 6.56 20.41 -22.67
C ASN A 261 6.02 18.99 -22.54
N GLY A 262 4.74 18.87 -22.21
CA GLY A 262 4.07 17.59 -22.07
C GLY A 262 3.62 17.03 -23.42
N GLN A 263 3.19 15.77 -23.39
CA GLN A 263 2.61 15.06 -24.52
C GLN A 263 1.17 14.68 -24.17
N VAL A 264 0.23 14.98 -25.06
CA VAL A 264 -1.16 14.54 -24.88
C VAL A 264 -1.21 13.04 -25.10
N VAL A 265 -1.61 12.29 -24.06
CA VAL A 265 -1.63 10.82 -24.05
C VAL A 265 -3.04 10.24 -24.10
N ALA A 266 -4.07 11.06 -23.84
CA ALA A 266 -5.47 10.71 -24.06
C ALA A 266 -6.33 11.98 -24.23
N GLY A 267 -7.42 11.89 -24.98
CA GLY A 267 -8.30 13.03 -25.28
C GLY A 267 -7.64 14.12 -26.13
N GLY A 268 -8.04 15.37 -25.94
CA GLY A 268 -7.51 16.52 -26.71
C GLY A 268 -8.08 16.70 -28.12
N ASN A 269 -9.02 15.86 -28.54
CA ASN A 269 -9.69 15.93 -29.84
C ASN A 269 -11.07 16.62 -29.78
N GLY A 270 -11.25 17.54 -28.83
CA GLY A 270 -12.53 18.21 -28.54
C GLY A 270 -13.23 17.66 -27.29
N ASP A 271 -14.32 18.30 -26.90
CA ASP A 271 -15.08 18.06 -25.67
C ASP A 271 -16.33 17.18 -25.89
N GLY A 272 -16.35 16.39 -26.97
CA GLY A 272 -17.45 15.49 -27.28
C GLY A 272 -17.38 14.17 -26.50
N ASN A 273 -18.18 13.19 -26.95
CA ASN A 273 -18.34 11.89 -26.29
C ASN A 273 -17.80 10.71 -27.13
N TRP A 274 -17.06 10.99 -28.20
CA TRP A 274 -16.45 9.95 -29.02
C TRP A 274 -15.33 9.27 -28.23
N LEU A 275 -14.90 8.07 -28.64
CA LEU A 275 -13.91 7.29 -27.89
C LEU A 275 -12.50 7.89 -27.95
N ASP A 276 -12.22 8.77 -28.90
CA ASP A 276 -11.01 9.57 -29.00
C ASP A 276 -11.12 10.95 -28.32
N GLN A 277 -12.22 11.21 -27.62
CA GLN A 277 -12.50 12.45 -26.87
C GLN A 277 -12.70 12.16 -25.38
N LEU A 278 -12.43 13.16 -24.56
CA LEU A 278 -12.74 13.18 -23.13
C LEU A 278 -13.53 14.45 -22.83
N LYS A 279 -14.25 14.48 -21.71
CA LYS A 279 -14.97 15.64 -21.22
C LYS A 279 -14.81 15.79 -19.72
N TYR A 280 -14.01 16.79 -19.30
CA TYR A 280 -13.74 17.11 -17.91
C TYR A 280 -13.14 15.94 -17.12
N PRO A 281 -11.97 15.38 -17.54
CA PRO A 281 -11.37 14.26 -16.83
C PRO A 281 -11.00 14.65 -15.40
N THR A 282 -11.49 13.89 -14.41
CA THR A 282 -11.32 14.19 -12.97
C THR A 282 -10.24 13.37 -12.30
N ASP A 283 -9.97 12.17 -12.81
CA ASP A 283 -8.95 11.29 -12.25
C ASP A 283 -8.36 10.33 -13.30
N VAL A 284 -7.13 9.91 -13.04
CA VAL A 284 -6.38 9.00 -13.92
C VAL A 284 -5.47 8.09 -13.09
N LEU A 285 -5.46 6.80 -13.41
CA LEU A 285 -4.50 5.83 -12.88
C LEU A 285 -3.87 4.99 -13.98
N ILE A 286 -2.76 4.33 -13.66
CA ILE A 286 -2.03 3.45 -14.58
C ILE A 286 -2.34 2.01 -14.22
N ASP A 287 -2.86 1.25 -15.18
CA ASP A 287 -2.78 -0.21 -15.14
C ASP A 287 -1.46 -0.67 -15.75
N LYS A 288 -0.52 -0.99 -14.86
CA LYS A 288 0.85 -1.41 -15.21
C LYS A 288 0.90 -2.70 -16.02
N GLU A 289 -0.06 -3.60 -15.83
CA GLU A 289 -0.05 -4.90 -16.50
C GLU A 289 -0.41 -4.76 -17.98
N THR A 290 -1.42 -3.94 -18.27
CA THR A 290 -1.86 -3.68 -19.66
C THR A 290 -1.16 -2.46 -20.28
N ASN A 291 -0.28 -1.79 -19.52
CA ASN A 291 0.33 -0.52 -19.88
C ASN A 291 -0.69 0.50 -20.42
N SER A 292 -1.76 0.71 -19.66
CA SER A 292 -2.89 1.55 -20.05
C SER A 292 -3.25 2.56 -18.97
N LEU A 293 -3.83 3.67 -19.36
CA LEU A 293 -4.45 4.65 -18.48
C LEU A 293 -5.91 4.25 -18.25
N ILE A 294 -6.40 4.40 -17.03
CA ILE A 294 -7.81 4.29 -16.67
C ILE A 294 -8.25 5.68 -16.23
N ILE A 295 -9.28 6.23 -16.86
CA ILE A 295 -9.62 7.65 -16.79
C ILE A 295 -11.10 7.80 -16.42
N CYS A 296 -11.38 8.63 -15.42
CA CYS A 296 -12.72 9.14 -15.16
C CYS A 296 -13.05 10.20 -16.20
N ASP A 297 -14.02 9.93 -17.07
CA ASP A 297 -14.53 10.86 -18.07
C ASP A 297 -15.86 11.42 -17.58
N TYR A 298 -15.76 12.36 -16.62
CA TYR A 298 -16.82 12.80 -15.70
C TYR A 298 -18.13 13.14 -16.41
N GLU A 299 -18.10 14.09 -17.35
CA GLU A 299 -19.32 14.63 -17.96
C GLU A 299 -19.88 13.68 -19.03
N ASN A 300 -19.03 12.84 -19.63
CA ASN A 300 -19.47 11.73 -20.47
C ASN A 300 -20.01 10.54 -19.66
N ARG A 301 -19.95 10.63 -18.32
CA ARG A 301 -20.50 9.66 -17.35
C ARG A 301 -19.97 8.24 -17.57
N ARG A 302 -18.66 8.12 -17.78
CA ARG A 302 -18.02 6.85 -18.11
C ARG A 302 -16.60 6.76 -17.59
N VAL A 303 -16.12 5.53 -17.41
CA VAL A 303 -14.70 5.23 -17.21
C VAL A 303 -14.16 4.60 -18.48
N VAL A 304 -13.04 5.12 -18.97
CA VAL A 304 -12.39 4.63 -20.19
C VAL A 304 -10.98 4.12 -19.92
N ARG A 305 -10.57 3.10 -20.68
CA ARG A 305 -9.19 2.62 -20.76
C ARG A 305 -8.53 3.18 -22.00
N TRP A 306 -7.34 3.75 -21.86
CA TRP A 306 -6.54 4.24 -22.99
C TRP A 306 -5.20 3.52 -23.02
N SER A 307 -4.89 2.84 -24.13
CA SER A 307 -3.57 2.19 -24.26
C SER A 307 -2.47 3.24 -24.41
N ARG A 308 -1.33 3.05 -23.74
CA ARG A 308 -0.14 3.88 -23.94
C ARG A 308 0.69 3.45 -25.16
N GLN A 309 0.18 2.51 -25.97
CA GLN A 309 0.82 2.08 -27.21
C GLN A 309 0.52 3.08 -28.33
N SER A 310 1.56 3.52 -29.04
CA SER A 310 1.51 4.63 -30.00
C SER A 310 0.56 4.43 -31.20
N SER A 311 0.17 3.19 -31.51
CA SER A 311 -0.77 2.88 -32.59
C SER A 311 -2.24 3.02 -32.21
N ILE A 312 -2.56 3.18 -30.92
CA ILE A 312 -3.92 3.24 -30.39
C ILE A 312 -4.21 4.66 -29.91
N THR A 313 -5.11 5.35 -30.61
CA THR A 313 -5.43 6.77 -30.36
C THR A 313 -6.84 6.99 -29.81
N GLN A 314 -7.56 5.92 -29.49
CA GLN A 314 -8.92 5.97 -28.94
C GLN A 314 -8.98 5.12 -27.67
N GLY A 315 -9.83 5.54 -26.75
CA GLY A 315 -10.17 4.79 -25.55
C GLY A 315 -11.12 3.63 -25.80
N GLU A 316 -11.24 2.79 -24.79
CA GLU A 316 -12.18 1.69 -24.69
C GLU A 316 -13.08 1.93 -23.48
N LEU A 317 -14.39 1.78 -23.68
CA LEU A 317 -15.36 1.93 -22.60
C LEU A 317 -15.24 0.77 -21.60
N LEU A 318 -14.98 1.08 -20.32
CA LEU A 318 -14.96 0.09 -19.24
C LEU A 318 -16.26 0.10 -18.44
N VAL A 319 -16.73 1.28 -18.07
CA VAL A 319 -17.94 1.48 -17.26
C VAL A 319 -18.73 2.62 -17.87
N ASP A 320 -20.05 2.45 -18.02
CA ASP A 320 -20.97 3.47 -18.48
C ASP A 320 -21.97 3.90 -17.39
N ASN A 321 -22.64 5.03 -17.63
CA ASN A 321 -23.69 5.57 -16.77
C ASN A 321 -23.28 5.75 -15.30
N ILE A 322 -22.08 6.29 -15.09
CA ILE A 322 -21.53 6.60 -13.78
C ILE A 322 -21.00 8.03 -13.77
N LEU A 323 -21.43 8.86 -12.81
CA LEU A 323 -20.86 10.20 -12.63
C LEU A 323 -19.56 10.08 -11.82
N CYS A 324 -18.53 9.59 -12.50
CA CYS A 324 -17.29 9.13 -11.88
C CYS A 324 -16.34 10.29 -11.55
N PHE A 325 -15.86 10.38 -10.30
CA PHE A 325 -14.92 11.43 -9.91
C PHE A 325 -13.51 10.90 -9.63
N GLY A 326 -13.39 9.90 -8.75
CA GLY A 326 -12.11 9.34 -8.30
C GLY A 326 -11.99 7.84 -8.60
N LEU A 327 -10.75 7.40 -8.81
CA LEU A 327 -10.38 6.04 -9.14
C LEU A 327 -9.43 5.45 -8.09
N ALA A 328 -9.55 4.14 -7.87
CA ALA A 328 -8.51 3.35 -7.24
C ALA A 328 -8.52 1.94 -7.83
N MET A 329 -7.37 1.26 -7.81
CA MET A 329 -7.28 -0.13 -8.22
C MET A 329 -6.47 -0.92 -7.21
N ASP A 330 -6.97 -2.09 -6.80
CA ASP A 330 -6.26 -2.95 -5.85
C ASP A 330 -5.35 -3.97 -6.54
N ASP A 331 -4.51 -4.64 -5.75
CA ASP A 331 -3.58 -5.68 -6.23
C ASP A 331 -4.29 -6.88 -6.89
N GLN A 332 -5.60 -7.03 -6.66
CA GLN A 332 -6.44 -8.08 -7.27
C GLN A 332 -7.15 -7.61 -8.54
N LYS A 333 -6.82 -6.40 -9.04
CA LYS A 333 -7.38 -5.80 -10.25
C LYS A 333 -8.86 -5.48 -10.17
N TYR A 334 -9.39 -5.26 -8.97
CA TYR A 334 -10.69 -4.61 -8.84
C TYR A 334 -10.52 -3.10 -9.03
N LEU A 335 -11.34 -2.54 -9.91
CA LEU A 335 -11.45 -1.11 -10.12
C LEU A 335 -12.50 -0.54 -9.17
N TYR A 336 -12.14 0.49 -8.42
CA TYR A 336 -13.02 1.22 -7.52
C TYR A 336 -13.26 2.61 -8.11
N VAL A 337 -14.52 3.00 -8.17
CA VAL A 337 -14.95 4.27 -8.77
C VAL A 337 -15.92 4.94 -7.82
N SER A 338 -15.67 6.20 -7.48
CA SER A 338 -16.64 7.01 -6.74
C SER A 338 -17.70 7.53 -7.71
N ASP A 339 -18.95 7.44 -7.28
CA ASP A 339 -20.13 7.83 -8.06
C ASP A 339 -20.82 8.97 -7.32
N GLU A 340 -20.62 10.20 -7.82
CA GLU A 340 -21.16 11.41 -7.18
C GLU A 340 -22.69 11.40 -7.20
N GLU A 341 -23.31 10.92 -8.28
CA GLU A 341 -24.77 10.89 -8.41
C GLU A 341 -25.39 9.89 -7.42
N LYS A 342 -24.70 8.76 -7.17
CA LYS A 342 -25.21 7.72 -6.26
C LYS A 342 -24.72 7.86 -4.83
N HIS A 343 -23.88 8.85 -4.54
CA HIS A 343 -23.28 9.04 -3.23
C HIS A 343 -22.66 7.73 -2.70
N ALA A 344 -21.90 7.06 -3.55
CA ALA A 344 -21.40 5.71 -3.30
C ALA A 344 -20.02 5.49 -3.92
N VAL A 345 -19.36 4.41 -3.48
CA VAL A 345 -18.21 3.83 -4.18
C VAL A 345 -18.59 2.47 -4.71
N ARG A 346 -18.35 2.26 -6.00
CA ARG A 346 -18.58 0.99 -6.67
C ARG A 346 -17.27 0.28 -6.96
N ARG A 347 -17.26 -1.03 -6.79
CA ARG A 347 -16.16 -1.92 -7.15
C ARG A 347 -16.56 -2.77 -8.36
N TYR A 348 -15.69 -2.84 -9.34
CA TYR A 348 -15.86 -3.59 -10.58
C TYR A 348 -14.75 -4.62 -10.72
N GLN A 349 -15.12 -5.83 -11.13
CA GLN A 349 -14.18 -6.76 -11.75
C GLN A 349 -14.09 -6.46 -13.25
N PHE A 350 -12.97 -6.80 -13.90
CA PHE A 350 -12.84 -6.62 -15.34
C PHE A 350 -13.97 -7.34 -16.10
N GLY A 351 -14.69 -6.60 -16.95
CA GLY A 351 -15.86 -7.09 -17.68
C GLY A 351 -17.21 -6.91 -16.96
N ASP A 352 -17.23 -6.50 -15.69
CA ASP A 352 -18.46 -6.15 -14.98
C ASP A 352 -19.07 -4.87 -15.54
N LYS A 353 -20.40 -4.86 -15.72
CA LYS A 353 -21.14 -3.66 -16.15
C LYS A 353 -21.71 -2.83 -15.00
N ASN A 354 -22.14 -3.49 -13.93
CA ASN A 354 -22.96 -2.83 -12.89
C ASN A 354 -22.19 -2.50 -11.60
N GLY A 355 -21.03 -3.12 -11.38
CA GLY A 355 -20.26 -3.03 -10.15
C GLY A 355 -21.07 -3.45 -8.91
N ILE A 356 -20.41 -3.46 -7.75
CA ILE A 356 -21.07 -3.60 -6.45
C ILE A 356 -20.77 -2.40 -5.57
N ILE A 357 -21.75 -1.92 -4.81
CA ILE A 357 -21.53 -0.84 -3.84
C ILE A 357 -20.71 -1.40 -2.67
N VAL A 358 -19.59 -0.73 -2.36
CA VAL A 358 -18.67 -1.10 -1.27
C VAL A 358 -18.53 -0.03 -0.19
N ALA A 359 -19.03 1.18 -0.45
CA ALA A 359 -19.15 2.27 0.52
C ALA A 359 -20.32 3.20 0.13
N GLY A 360 -21.00 3.77 1.13
CA GLY A 360 -22.16 4.64 0.92
C GLY A 360 -23.37 3.93 0.31
N GLY A 361 -24.06 4.60 -0.63
CA GLY A 361 -25.19 4.03 -1.38
C GLY A 361 -26.55 4.07 -0.69
N ASN A 362 -26.65 4.72 0.48
CA ASN A 362 -27.89 4.91 1.22
C ASN A 362 -28.44 6.34 1.10
N GLY A 363 -28.25 6.94 -0.07
CA GLY A 363 -28.57 8.35 -0.35
C GLY A 363 -27.53 9.33 0.17
N GLU A 364 -27.73 10.59 -0.20
CA GLU A 364 -26.96 11.73 0.30
C GLU A 364 -27.19 11.91 1.80
N GLY A 365 -26.11 12.08 2.57
CA GLY A 365 -26.20 12.42 3.99
C GLY A 365 -24.89 12.22 4.74
N ASP A 366 -24.91 12.47 6.04
CA ASP A 366 -23.77 12.39 6.96
C ASP A 366 -23.82 11.16 7.88
N GLY A 367 -24.79 10.25 7.69
CA GLY A 367 -24.83 8.97 8.39
C GLY A 367 -23.58 8.11 8.12
N LEU A 368 -23.28 7.16 9.01
CA LEU A 368 -22.12 6.27 8.85
C LEU A 368 -22.25 5.30 7.66
N ASN A 369 -23.46 5.11 7.12
CA ASN A 369 -23.72 4.34 5.90
C ASN A 369 -24.00 5.25 4.68
N GLN A 370 -23.80 6.56 4.80
CA GLN A 370 -24.05 7.56 3.77
C GLN A 370 -22.76 8.30 3.41
N LEU A 371 -22.76 8.88 2.21
CA LEU A 371 -21.73 9.78 1.70
C LEU A 371 -22.44 11.00 1.12
N ASN A 372 -21.71 12.10 0.92
CA ASN A 372 -22.17 13.28 0.23
C ASN A 372 -21.08 13.77 -0.75
N LEU A 373 -21.34 13.57 -2.05
CA LEU A 373 -20.41 13.84 -3.15
C LEU A 373 -19.02 13.21 -2.93
N PRO A 374 -18.92 11.87 -2.87
CA PRO A 374 -17.64 11.22 -2.68
C PRO A 374 -16.72 11.46 -3.88
N THR A 375 -15.49 11.92 -3.62
CA THR A 375 -14.53 12.29 -4.67
C THR A 375 -13.38 11.28 -4.77
N TYR A 376 -12.22 11.54 -4.15
CA TYR A 376 -11.06 10.65 -4.26
C TYR A 376 -11.16 9.42 -3.37
N LEU A 377 -10.46 8.39 -3.82
CA LEU A 377 -10.42 7.08 -3.19
C LEU A 377 -8.98 6.65 -2.93
N PHE A 378 -8.82 5.85 -1.89
CA PHE A 378 -7.65 5.03 -1.69
C PHE A 378 -8.11 3.67 -1.20
N VAL A 379 -7.48 2.61 -1.70
CA VAL A 379 -7.79 1.24 -1.29
C VAL A 379 -6.54 0.61 -0.71
N ASP A 380 -6.61 0.19 0.56
CA ASP A 380 -5.50 -0.50 1.20
C ASP A 380 -5.41 -1.97 0.77
N ARG A 381 -4.31 -2.64 1.15
CA ARG A 381 -4.08 -4.07 0.84
C ARG A 381 -5.11 -5.01 1.46
N GLN A 382 -5.85 -4.56 2.48
CA GLN A 382 -6.96 -5.32 3.07
C GLN A 382 -8.28 -5.06 2.34
N GLN A 383 -8.26 -4.33 1.23
CA GLN A 383 -9.43 -3.86 0.47
C GLN A 383 -10.36 -2.98 1.31
N SER A 384 -9.80 -2.25 2.28
CA SER A 384 -10.54 -1.17 2.92
C SER A 384 -10.52 0.05 2.02
N VAL A 385 -11.68 0.68 1.85
CA VAL A 385 -11.86 1.85 0.99
C VAL A 385 -11.88 3.10 1.85
N TYR A 386 -10.94 4.00 1.60
CA TYR A 386 -10.91 5.35 2.15
C TYR A 386 -11.54 6.29 1.12
N VAL A 387 -12.46 7.13 1.58
CA VAL A 387 -13.27 7.98 0.70
C VAL A 387 -13.20 9.41 1.22
N SER A 388 -12.82 10.34 0.34
CA SER A 388 -13.03 11.77 0.55
C SER A 388 -14.52 12.07 0.46
N ASP A 389 -15.17 12.21 1.61
CA ASP A 389 -16.59 12.55 1.73
C ASP A 389 -16.72 14.08 1.69
N TRP A 390 -16.60 14.61 0.47
CA TRP A 390 -16.24 15.99 0.17
C TRP A 390 -17.14 17.01 0.86
N TYR A 391 -18.46 16.86 0.72
CA TYR A 391 -19.41 17.83 1.27
C TYR A 391 -19.65 17.66 2.77
N ASN A 392 -19.38 16.48 3.32
CA ASN A 392 -19.46 16.22 4.75
C ASN A 392 -18.17 16.59 5.50
N HIS A 393 -17.16 17.13 4.80
CA HIS A 393 -15.91 17.58 5.41
C HIS A 393 -15.21 16.50 6.25
N ARG A 394 -15.19 15.26 5.73
CA ARG A 394 -14.60 14.11 6.44
C ARG A 394 -13.97 13.11 5.47
N VAL A 395 -13.09 12.27 6.01
CA VAL A 395 -12.64 11.05 5.33
C VAL A 395 -13.20 9.85 6.06
N MET A 396 -13.82 8.95 5.30
CA MET A 396 -14.46 7.75 5.82
C MET A 396 -13.72 6.50 5.32
N LYS A 397 -13.54 5.52 6.19
CA LYS A 397 -12.98 4.20 5.88
C LYS A 397 -14.07 3.12 5.96
N TRP A 398 -14.26 2.34 4.91
CA TRP A 398 -15.02 1.10 4.95
C TRP A 398 -14.08 -0.09 4.93
N VAL A 399 -14.12 -0.91 5.97
CA VAL A 399 -13.47 -2.23 5.94
C VAL A 399 -14.26 -3.14 4.99
N LYS A 400 -13.57 -4.02 4.26
CA LYS A 400 -14.20 -4.95 3.32
C LYS A 400 -15.42 -5.67 3.92
N GLY A 401 -16.59 -5.48 3.30
CA GLY A 401 -17.86 -6.09 3.71
C GLY A 401 -18.62 -5.35 4.82
N ALA A 402 -18.07 -4.27 5.37
CA ALA A 402 -18.75 -3.45 6.37
C ALA A 402 -19.98 -2.75 5.78
N GLN A 403 -21.05 -2.66 6.57
CA GLN A 403 -22.29 -1.97 6.20
C GLN A 403 -22.25 -0.47 6.54
N VAL A 404 -21.36 -0.08 7.44
CA VAL A 404 -21.13 1.29 7.90
C VAL A 404 -19.63 1.58 7.83
N GLY A 405 -19.29 2.84 7.58
CA GLY A 405 -17.93 3.35 7.59
C GLY A 405 -17.51 3.83 8.97
N ILE A 406 -16.24 4.19 9.05
CA ILE A 406 -15.59 4.77 10.23
C ILE A 406 -15.04 6.13 9.79
N VAL A 407 -15.35 7.19 10.53
CA VAL A 407 -14.70 8.50 10.33
C VAL A 407 -13.25 8.39 10.78
N VAL A 408 -12.30 8.55 9.85
CA VAL A 408 -10.86 8.46 10.13
C VAL A 408 -10.16 9.82 10.14
N ALA A 409 -10.83 10.86 9.63
CA ALA A 409 -10.42 12.26 9.77
C ALA A 409 -11.61 13.21 9.57
N GLY A 410 -11.63 14.35 10.26
CA GLY A 410 -12.67 15.38 10.14
C GLY A 410 -14.01 15.01 10.78
N GLY A 411 -15.12 15.52 10.22
CA GLY A 411 -16.50 15.20 10.66
C GLY A 411 -17.11 16.13 11.72
N GLN A 412 -16.46 17.25 12.05
CA GLN A 412 -16.95 18.26 13.02
C GLN A 412 -17.32 19.58 12.32
N CYS A 413 -18.07 19.51 11.22
CA CYS A 413 -18.27 20.62 10.27
C CYS A 413 -16.96 21.08 9.58
N SER A 414 -17.10 21.98 8.61
CA SER A 414 -15.95 22.63 7.97
C SER A 414 -15.23 23.57 8.95
N GLY A 415 -13.91 23.66 8.82
CA GLY A 415 -13.15 24.66 9.56
C GLY A 415 -11.63 24.43 9.53
N TYR A 416 -10.92 25.32 10.22
CA TYR A 416 -9.45 25.36 10.25
C TYR A 416 -8.85 24.65 11.46
N ALA A 417 -9.66 24.12 12.39
CA ALA A 417 -9.14 23.38 13.55
C ALA A 417 -8.37 22.13 13.11
N GLN A 418 -7.46 21.66 13.97
CA GLN A 418 -6.70 20.41 13.73
C GLN A 418 -7.59 19.16 13.72
N THR A 419 -8.81 19.25 14.26
CA THR A 419 -9.83 18.20 14.24
C THR A 419 -10.77 18.28 13.04
N GLN A 420 -10.69 19.34 12.22
CA GLN A 420 -11.62 19.61 11.13
C GLN A 420 -10.95 19.46 9.76
N LEU A 421 -11.75 19.13 8.74
CA LEU A 421 -11.37 19.22 7.34
C LEU A 421 -12.24 20.25 6.64
N SER A 422 -11.81 20.75 5.48
CA SER A 422 -12.62 21.61 4.62
C SER A 422 -12.55 21.10 3.19
N TYR A 423 -13.64 20.46 2.72
CA TYR A 423 -13.77 19.91 1.37
C TYR A 423 -12.58 19.01 1.00
N PRO A 424 -12.40 17.87 1.69
CA PRO A 424 -11.30 16.95 1.42
C PRO A 424 -11.40 16.45 -0.01
N ARG A 425 -10.28 16.58 -0.74
CA ARG A 425 -10.22 16.26 -2.15
C ARG A 425 -9.26 15.11 -2.36
N GLY A 426 -7.95 15.34 -2.46
CA GLY A 426 -6.94 14.27 -2.58
C GLY A 426 -6.64 13.59 -1.24
N LEU A 427 -6.47 12.27 -1.25
CA LEU A 427 -6.02 11.52 -0.08
C LEU A 427 -5.06 10.39 -0.47
N PHE A 428 -4.15 10.05 0.45
CA PHE A 428 -3.38 8.81 0.38
C PHE A 428 -3.09 8.29 1.79
N VAL A 429 -2.88 6.98 1.91
CA VAL A 429 -2.48 6.36 3.17
C VAL A 429 -1.12 5.71 2.98
N ASP A 430 -0.17 6.04 3.86
CA ASP A 430 1.16 5.44 3.80
C ASP A 430 1.17 4.00 4.37
N THR A 431 2.33 3.34 4.27
CA THR A 431 2.52 1.95 4.75
C THR A 431 2.43 1.82 6.28
N LEU A 432 2.40 2.93 7.03
CA LEU A 432 2.17 2.95 8.46
C LEU A 432 0.69 3.19 8.83
N GLY A 433 -0.19 3.36 7.84
CA GLY A 433 -1.59 3.71 8.07
C GLY A 433 -1.81 5.19 8.35
N THR A 434 -0.80 6.05 8.13
CA THR A 434 -0.96 7.51 8.25
C THR A 434 -1.70 8.02 7.02
N LEU A 435 -2.82 8.69 7.25
CA LEU A 435 -3.62 9.35 6.23
C LEU A 435 -3.09 10.76 5.97
N TYR A 436 -2.95 11.15 4.71
CA TYR A 436 -2.69 12.52 4.31
C TYR A 436 -3.87 13.00 3.48
N VAL A 437 -4.38 14.19 3.81
CA VAL A 437 -5.58 14.74 3.17
C VAL A 437 -5.30 16.15 2.69
N ALA A 438 -5.47 16.34 1.39
CA ALA A 438 -5.44 17.63 0.73
C ALA A 438 -6.84 18.28 0.80
N GLN A 439 -6.90 19.53 1.22
CA GLN A 439 -8.15 20.26 1.45
C GLN A 439 -8.33 21.34 0.39
N TRP A 440 -9.47 21.32 -0.29
CA TRP A 440 -9.82 22.33 -1.27
C TRP A 440 -10.20 23.66 -0.61
N GLY A 441 -10.96 23.63 0.49
CA GLY A 441 -11.50 24.88 1.06
C GLY A 441 -10.50 25.74 1.83
N ASN A 442 -9.38 25.15 2.28
CA ASN A 442 -8.42 25.80 3.17
C ASN A 442 -6.96 25.63 2.69
N ASP A 443 -6.76 25.15 1.47
CA ASP A 443 -5.46 25.05 0.78
C ASP A 443 -4.31 24.37 1.53
N ARG A 444 -4.65 23.42 2.40
CA ARG A 444 -3.70 22.76 3.29
C ARG A 444 -3.66 21.25 3.09
N VAL A 445 -2.51 20.66 3.38
CA VAL A 445 -2.37 19.20 3.52
C VAL A 445 -2.23 18.88 5.01
N ILE A 446 -3.10 18.01 5.51
CA ILE A 446 -3.09 17.56 6.89
C ILE A 446 -2.70 16.08 6.96
N ARG A 447 -1.82 15.78 7.92
CA ARG A 447 -1.35 14.42 8.23
C ARG A 447 -2.09 13.90 9.45
N TRP A 448 -2.66 12.72 9.35
CA TRP A 448 -3.46 12.06 10.37
C TRP A 448 -2.92 10.65 10.64
N PRO A 449 -2.11 10.46 11.70
CA PRO A 449 -1.69 9.13 12.12
C PRO A 449 -2.89 8.24 12.44
N GLN A 450 -2.73 6.93 12.25
CA GLN A 450 -3.77 5.96 12.60
C GLN A 450 -4.20 6.13 14.07
N GLY A 451 -5.49 6.30 14.30
CA GLY A 451 -6.08 6.48 15.64
C GLY A 451 -5.89 7.86 16.25
N ALA A 452 -5.26 8.82 15.56
CA ALA A 452 -5.13 10.17 16.08
C ALA A 452 -6.49 10.88 16.16
N LEU A 453 -6.70 11.68 17.21
CA LEU A 453 -7.91 12.49 17.39
C LEU A 453 -7.87 13.82 16.63
N GLN A 454 -6.69 14.24 16.20
CA GLN A 454 -6.45 15.48 15.46
C GLN A 454 -5.30 15.28 14.46
N GLY A 455 -5.33 16.02 13.35
CA GLY A 455 -4.28 16.03 12.35
C GLY A 455 -3.24 17.14 12.57
N THR A 456 -2.08 16.95 11.97
CA THR A 456 -1.00 17.95 11.94
C THR A 456 -0.92 18.55 10.55
N VAL A 457 -0.97 19.87 10.43
CA VAL A 457 -0.77 20.57 9.14
C VAL A 457 0.69 20.39 8.71
N VAL A 458 0.89 19.76 7.55
CA VAL A 458 2.23 19.52 6.97
C VAL A 458 2.53 20.48 5.83
N LEU A 459 1.50 20.98 5.16
CA LEU A 459 1.56 22.09 4.21
C LEU A 459 0.40 23.03 4.50
N ASP A 460 0.72 24.31 4.65
CA ASP A 460 -0.22 25.39 4.89
C ASP A 460 -0.02 26.41 3.77
N GLY A 461 -1.06 26.69 2.98
CA GLY A 461 -0.98 27.74 1.98
C GLY A 461 -0.84 29.08 2.70
N ASN A 462 0.26 29.80 2.52
CA ASN A 462 0.43 31.14 3.12
C ASN A 462 -0.39 32.21 2.37
N GLY A 463 -1.68 31.94 2.14
CA GLY A 463 -2.59 32.76 1.35
C GLY A 463 -2.42 32.61 -0.17
N GLU A 464 -3.32 33.25 -0.91
CA GLU A 464 -3.33 33.30 -2.38
C GLU A 464 -2.11 34.04 -2.95
N GLY A 465 -1.44 33.47 -3.98
CA GLY A 465 -0.48 34.17 -4.83
C GLY A 465 0.48 33.25 -5.60
N ALA A 466 1.40 33.80 -6.41
CA ALA A 466 2.20 33.04 -7.39
C ALA A 466 3.58 32.55 -6.88
N GLU A 467 3.91 32.80 -5.61
CA GLU A 467 5.20 32.41 -5.03
C GLU A 467 5.23 30.93 -4.60
N ALA A 468 6.43 30.34 -4.51
CA ALA A 468 6.63 28.92 -4.25
C ALA A 468 6.10 28.43 -2.87
N ASN A 469 5.71 29.35 -2.00
CA ASN A 469 5.20 29.15 -0.65
C ASN A 469 3.69 29.41 -0.50
N GLN A 470 2.98 29.63 -1.61
CA GLN A 470 1.53 29.84 -1.70
C GLN A 470 0.91 28.61 -2.37
N SER A 471 -0.16 28.05 -1.80
CA SER A 471 -0.89 26.91 -2.38
C SER A 471 -2.36 27.25 -2.53
N ASN A 472 -2.99 26.77 -3.60
CA ASN A 472 -4.42 26.93 -3.81
C ASN A 472 -5.02 25.61 -4.31
N SER A 473 -5.81 24.97 -3.46
CA SER A 473 -6.48 23.69 -3.70
C SER A 473 -5.50 22.55 -4.06
N PRO A 474 -4.62 22.15 -3.11
CA PRO A 474 -3.66 21.08 -3.34
C PRO A 474 -4.36 19.73 -3.57
N LEU A 475 -3.82 18.93 -4.47
CA LEU A 475 -4.06 17.49 -4.59
C LEU A 475 -2.76 16.78 -4.22
N VAL A 476 -2.88 15.63 -3.54
CA VAL A 476 -1.72 14.84 -3.10
C VAL A 476 -1.82 13.45 -3.71
N TYR A 477 -0.71 12.96 -4.24
CA TYR A 477 -0.54 11.59 -4.72
C TYR A 477 0.64 10.94 -4.00
N GLY A 478 0.50 9.68 -3.60
CA GLY A 478 1.57 8.87 -3.02
C GLY A 478 1.69 7.55 -3.75
N ALA A 479 2.87 7.24 -4.29
CA ALA A 479 3.13 5.94 -4.92
C ALA A 479 3.50 4.89 -3.86
N TYR A 480 2.86 3.72 -3.94
CA TYR A 480 2.97 2.64 -2.94
C TYR A 480 4.38 2.02 -2.81
N ASN A 481 5.32 2.31 -3.72
CA ASN A 481 6.65 1.67 -3.81
C ASN A 481 7.83 2.62 -4.12
N GLY A 482 7.64 3.94 -4.02
CA GLY A 482 8.69 4.91 -4.29
C GLY A 482 8.15 6.28 -3.95
N VAL A 483 8.61 6.86 -2.84
CA VAL A 483 8.06 8.10 -2.32
C VAL A 483 8.42 9.24 -3.25
N TYR A 484 7.49 9.57 -4.12
CA TYR A 484 7.40 10.86 -4.75
C TYR A 484 6.17 11.55 -4.19
N ASP A 485 6.39 12.57 -3.38
CA ASP A 485 5.33 13.41 -2.87
C ASP A 485 5.13 14.56 -3.87
N PHE A 486 4.02 14.52 -4.60
CA PHE A 486 3.65 15.59 -5.53
C PHE A 486 2.44 16.34 -5.01
N ILE A 487 2.57 17.66 -4.98
CA ILE A 487 1.42 18.55 -4.78
C ILE A 487 1.08 19.18 -6.11
N LEU A 488 -0.11 18.86 -6.59
CA LEU A 488 -0.72 19.55 -7.71
C LEU A 488 -1.54 20.72 -7.16
N ASN A 489 -1.17 21.93 -7.54
CA ASN A 489 -1.91 23.14 -7.20
C ASN A 489 -2.93 23.42 -8.31
N SER A 490 -4.21 23.11 -8.05
CA SER A 490 -5.24 23.09 -9.10
C SER A 490 -5.62 24.48 -9.63
N GLU A 491 -5.42 25.55 -8.85
CA GLU A 491 -5.69 26.92 -9.32
C GLU A 491 -4.43 27.70 -9.74
N GLN A 492 -3.27 27.43 -9.14
CA GLN A 492 -2.00 28.07 -9.53
C GLN A 492 -1.24 27.30 -10.62
N LYS A 493 -1.75 26.14 -11.05
CA LYS A 493 -1.39 25.47 -12.31
C LYS A 493 0.07 25.01 -12.38
N LYS A 494 0.61 24.59 -11.23
CA LYS A 494 1.97 24.09 -11.07
C LYS A 494 1.96 22.80 -10.26
N MET A 495 2.79 21.85 -10.69
CA MET A 495 3.09 20.62 -9.98
C MET A 495 4.43 20.75 -9.29
N THR A 496 4.48 20.55 -7.98
CA THR A 496 5.69 20.81 -7.21
C THR A 496 6.16 19.58 -6.45
N HIS A 497 7.44 19.21 -6.63
CA HIS A 497 8.10 18.15 -5.88
C HIS A 497 8.93 18.72 -4.72
N HIS A 498 8.89 18.12 -3.53
CA HIS A 498 9.59 18.63 -2.35
C HIS A 498 10.18 17.55 -1.45
N PHE A 499 11.41 17.77 -0.96
CA PHE A 499 11.92 17.17 0.27
C PHE A 499 12.94 18.11 0.94
N GLU A 500 12.79 18.42 2.23
CA GLU A 500 13.85 19.04 3.02
C GLU A 500 13.95 18.37 4.41
N LYS A 501 15.14 17.86 4.76
CA LYS A 501 15.43 17.29 6.08
C LYS A 501 16.13 18.35 6.92
N LYS A 502 15.45 18.92 7.94
CA LYS A 502 16.09 19.89 8.85
C LYS A 502 16.78 19.20 10.03
N GLY A 503 18.12 19.31 10.06
CA GLY A 503 18.93 19.25 11.28
C GLY A 503 19.93 18.09 11.38
N GLY A 504 21.24 18.42 11.32
CA GLY A 504 22.30 17.64 11.98
C GLY A 504 23.48 17.17 11.12
N THR A 505 24.51 18.02 11.05
CA THR A 505 25.90 17.80 10.57
C THR A 505 26.16 17.51 9.09
N SER A 506 27.05 18.33 8.54
CA SER A 506 27.57 18.36 7.17
C SER A 506 28.12 17.00 6.72
N GLY A 507 27.39 16.37 5.80
CA GLY A 507 27.87 15.33 4.90
C GLY A 507 27.09 15.49 3.61
N SER A 508 27.75 15.97 2.56
CA SER A 508 27.19 16.13 1.22
C SER A 508 26.71 14.79 0.67
N LEU A 509 25.40 14.64 0.48
CA LEU A 509 24.87 13.73 -0.53
C LEU A 509 24.48 14.59 -1.73
N GLU A 510 25.44 14.74 -2.65
CA GLU A 510 25.20 15.23 -4.00
C GLU A 510 24.34 14.20 -4.73
N TYR A 511 23.02 14.44 -4.80
CA TYR A 511 22.20 13.87 -5.86
C TYR A 511 22.06 14.92 -6.95
N PHE A 512 22.88 14.77 -8.01
CA PHE A 512 22.75 15.35 -9.34
C PHE A 512 22.09 16.75 -9.45
N THR A 513 22.83 17.79 -9.10
CA THR A 513 22.75 19.07 -9.82
C THR A 513 23.78 19.01 -10.96
N SER A 514 23.40 18.53 -12.14
CA SER A 514 24.22 18.72 -13.33
C SER A 514 23.70 19.88 -14.18
N SER A 515 24.49 20.95 -14.14
CA SER A 515 24.62 22.04 -15.13
C SER A 515 23.41 22.90 -15.47
N LEU A 516 23.25 24.00 -14.74
CA LEU A 516 22.91 25.31 -15.32
C LEU A 516 23.67 26.38 -14.53
N ASN A 517 24.96 26.51 -14.83
CA ASN A 517 25.78 27.67 -14.52
C ASN A 517 26.63 27.96 -15.76
N SER A 518 26.07 28.70 -16.72
CA SER A 518 26.79 29.62 -17.60
C SER A 518 25.81 30.30 -18.56
N GLU A 519 25.83 31.64 -18.55
CA GLU A 519 25.21 32.60 -19.49
C GLU A 519 23.70 32.79 -19.32
N PHE A 520 23.15 33.91 -18.80
CA PHE A 520 23.60 35.27 -18.52
C PHE A 520 22.93 35.79 -17.24
#